data_AF-A0A246NGV8-F1
#
_entry.id   AF-A0A246NGV8-F1
#
_cell.length_a   1.000
_cell.length_b   1.000
_cell.length_c   1.000
_cell.angle_alpha   90.00
_cell.angle_beta   90.00
_cell.angle_gamma   90.00
#
_symmetry.space_group_name_H-M   'P 1'
#
loop_
_entity.id
_entity.type
_entity.pdbx_description
1 polymer ?
#
loop_
_entity_poly.entity_id
_entity_poly.type
_entity_poly.pdbx_seq_one_letter_code
_entity_poly.pdbx_strand_id
1 'polypeptide(L)' 'MTQLCNRHGISRKTGYKWLSRFNPGELSSLQNLSRARHLQPDKIAPDIAARLVQFRQQHPDWGPKKIRHW' A
#
# COMPACT_ATOMS: atom_id res chain seq x y z
N MET A 1 -0.59 -22.17 17.55
CA MET A 1 -0.16 -21.49 16.29
C MET A 1 0.28 -22.47 15.20
N THR A 2 1.20 -23.41 15.47
CA THR A 2 1.73 -24.35 14.45
C THR A 2 0.67 -25.18 13.73
N GLN A 3 -0.21 -25.88 14.45
CA GLN A 3 -1.25 -26.72 13.82
C GLN A 3 -2.22 -25.90 12.95
N LEU A 4 -2.61 -24.71 13.42
CA LEU A 4 -3.47 -23.80 12.68
C LEU A 4 -2.79 -23.31 11.39
N CYS A 5 -1.54 -22.85 11.49
CA CYS A 5 -0.77 -22.40 10.33
C CYS A 5 -0.59 -23.51 9.30
N ASN A 6 -0.27 -24.73 9.74
CA ASN A 6 -0.14 -25.89 8.87
C ASN A 6 -1.46 -26.23 8.16
N ARG A 7 -2.59 -26.23 8.88
CA ARG A 7 -3.92 -26.48 8.31
C ARG A 7 -4.29 -25.47 7.22
N HIS A 8 -3.88 -24.22 7.37
CA HIS A 8 -4.18 -23.14 6.43
C HIS A 8 -3.06 -22.86 5.42
N GLY A 9 -1.99 -23.67 5.38
CA GLY A 9 -0.89 -23.51 4.43
C GLY A 9 -0.12 -22.19 4.57
N ILE A 10 -0.11 -21.57 5.76
CA ILE A 10 0.58 -20.30 6.01
C ILE A 10 1.79 -20.52 6.92
N SER A 11 2.78 -19.63 6.81
CA SER A 11 3.89 -19.61 7.76
C SER A 11 3.41 -19.17 9.16
N ARG A 12 4.11 -19.62 10.21
CA ARG A 12 3.87 -19.15 11.58
C ARG A 12 4.00 -17.62 11.71
N LYS A 13 4.95 -17.01 10.98
CA LYS A 13 5.14 -15.54 10.94
C LYS A 13 3.88 -14.84 10.44
N THR A 14 3.25 -15.38 9.40
CA THR A 14 1.98 -14.88 8.86
C THR A 14 0.86 -15.04 9.89
N GLY A 15 0.78 -16.20 10.57
CA GLY A 15 -0.20 -16.46 11.62
C GLY A 15 -0.11 -15.46 12.79
N TYR A 16 1.09 -15.24 13.32
CA TYR A 16 1.29 -14.27 14.41
C TYR A 16 0.96 -12.83 13.99
N LYS A 17 1.30 -12.42 12.76
CA LYS A 17 0.94 -11.11 12.22
C LYS A 17 -0.59 -10.91 12.17
N TRP A 18 -1.35 -11.92 11.76
CA TRP A 18 -2.80 -11.81 11.71
C TRP A 18 -3.41 -11.81 13.11
N LEU A 19 -2.89 -12.64 14.02
CA LEU A 19 -3.31 -12.64 15.42
C LEU A 19 -3.08 -11.29 16.09
N SER A 20 -1.94 -10.63 15.84
CA SER A 20 -1.66 -9.31 16.42
C SER A 20 -2.52 -8.18 15.85
N ARG A 21 -3.16 -8.40 14.68
CA ARG A 21 -4.04 -7.42 14.03
C ARG A 21 -5.51 -7.63 14.36
N PHE A 22 -5.89 -8.86 14.65
CA PHE A 22 -7.29 -9.24 14.82
C PHE A 22 -7.97 -8.43 15.93
N ASN A 23 -9.00 -7.70 15.56
CA ASN A 23 -9.94 -7.06 16.47
C ASN A 23 -11.33 -7.71 16.30
N PRO A 24 -11.89 -8.36 17.33
CA PRO A 24 -13.18 -9.04 17.22
C PRO A 24 -14.36 -8.09 16.94
N GLY A 25 -14.25 -6.82 17.32
CA GLY A 25 -15.26 -5.80 17.01
C GLY A 25 -15.13 -5.19 15.61
N GLU A 26 -14.06 -5.52 14.88
CA GLU A 26 -13.74 -4.89 13.61
C GLU A 26 -13.07 -5.89 12.65
N LEU A 27 -13.87 -6.59 11.85
CA LEU A 27 -13.35 -7.55 10.86
C LEU A 27 -12.44 -6.89 9.80
N SER A 28 -12.58 -5.58 9.54
CA SER A 28 -11.67 -4.83 8.66
C SER A 28 -10.23 -4.79 9.17
N SER A 29 -9.98 -5.08 10.45
CA SER A 29 -8.63 -5.25 11.00
C SER A 29 -7.81 -6.34 10.31
N LEU A 30 -8.47 -7.29 9.67
CA LEU A 30 -7.85 -8.36 8.86
C LEU A 30 -7.67 -7.97 7.38
N GLN A 31 -7.89 -6.71 7.00
CA GLN A 31 -7.57 -6.27 5.64
C GLN A 31 -6.07 -6.04 5.45
N ASN A 32 -5.65 -6.06 4.18
CA ASN A 32 -4.29 -5.70 3.81
C ASN A 32 -4.06 -4.21 4.07
N LEU A 33 -3.29 -3.92 5.12
CA LEU A 33 -2.75 -2.59 5.34
C LEU A 33 -1.74 -2.21 4.25
N SER A 34 -1.58 -0.90 4.05
CA SER A 34 -0.56 -0.33 3.16
C SER A 34 0.83 -0.93 3.45
N ARG A 35 1.57 -1.19 2.38
CA ARG A 35 2.98 -1.61 2.44
C ARG A 35 3.94 -0.42 2.35
N ALA A 36 3.42 0.79 2.21
CA ALA A 36 4.24 2.00 2.17
C ALA A 36 4.93 2.23 3.52
N ARG A 37 6.08 2.91 3.49
CA ARG A 37 6.73 3.40 4.72
C ARG A 37 5.76 4.27 5.51
N HIS A 38 5.76 4.12 6.84
CA HIS A 38 4.90 4.90 7.74
C HIS A 38 5.15 6.40 7.62
N LEU A 39 6.42 6.80 7.46
CA LEU A 39 6.82 8.17 7.24
C LEU A 39 7.38 8.30 5.82
N GLN A 40 6.83 9.25 5.08
CA GLN A 40 7.22 9.59 3.72
C GLN A 40 7.51 11.10 3.67
N PRO A 41 8.71 11.54 4.09
CA PRO A 41 9.03 12.97 4.17
C PRO A 41 8.96 13.64 2.81
N ASP A 42 9.40 12.94 1.75
CA ASP A 42 9.39 13.45 0.38
C ASP A 42 8.05 13.20 -0.34
N LYS A 43 6.97 12.99 0.40
CA LYS A 43 5.65 12.77 -0.20
C LYS A 43 5.14 14.07 -0.80
N ILE A 44 4.96 14.05 -2.12
CA ILE A 44 4.38 15.16 -2.87
C ILE A 44 2.95 15.42 -2.40
N ALA A 45 2.55 16.68 -2.34
CA ALA A 45 1.20 17.09 -1.97
C ALA A 45 0.15 16.40 -2.87
N PRO A 46 -0.98 15.91 -2.33
CA PRO A 46 -1.95 15.10 -3.08
C PRO A 46 -2.53 15.79 -4.32
N ASP A 47 -2.74 17.11 -4.24
CA ASP A 47 -3.24 17.95 -5.33
C ASP A 47 -2.23 18.06 -6.47
N ILE A 48 -0.95 18.24 -6.15
CA ILE A 48 0.14 18.24 -7.14
C ILE A 48 0.24 16.87 -7.80
N ALA A 49 0.17 15.78 -7.02
CA ALA A 49 0.20 14.42 -7.56
C ALA A 49 -0.99 14.15 -8.51
N ALA A 50 -2.19 14.60 -8.15
CA ALA A 50 -3.37 14.48 -9.00
C ALA A 50 -3.21 15.25 -10.33
N ARG A 51 -2.70 16.50 -10.28
CA ARG A 51 -2.41 17.29 -11.48
C ARG A 51 -1.36 16.62 -12.36
N LEU A 52 -0.30 16.06 -11.77
CA LEU A 52 0.74 15.35 -12.52
C LEU A 52 0.20 14.11 -13.23
N VAL A 53 -0.69 13.35 -12.57
CA VAL A 53 -1.36 12.20 -13.19
C VAL A 53 -2.26 12.63 -14.34
N GLN A 54 -3.08 13.67 -14.15
CA GLN A 54 -3.95 14.21 -15.21
C GLN A 54 -3.13 14.70 -16.42
N PHE A 55 -2.05 15.44 -16.17
CA PHE A 55 -1.16 15.92 -17.22
C PHE A 55 -0.51 14.75 -17.98
N ARG A 56 -0.05 13.72 -17.27
CA ARG A 56 0.48 12.50 -17.91
C ARG A 56 -0.58 11.76 -18.73
N GLN A 57 -1.84 11.75 -18.30
CA GLN A 57 -2.94 11.16 -19.07
C GLN A 57 -3.25 11.95 -20.35
N GLN A 58 -3.12 13.27 -20.32
CA GLN A 58 -3.25 14.13 -21.51
C GLN A 58 -2.07 13.99 -22.48
N HIS A 59 -0.90 13.60 -21.98
CA HIS A 59 0.31 13.40 -22.77
C HIS A 59 0.96 12.01 -22.54
N PRO A 60 0.33 10.90 -23.01
CA PRO A 60 0.78 9.54 -22.71
C PRO A 60 2.22 9.24 -23.15
N ASP A 61 2.65 9.80 -24.29
CA ASP A 61 3.98 9.59 -24.87
C ASP A 61 5.08 10.42 -24.18
N TRP A 62 4.73 11.27 -23.22
CA TRP A 62 5.68 12.14 -22.56
C TRP A 62 6.32 11.43 -21.36
N GLY A 63 7.64 11.26 -21.46
CA GLY A 63 8.46 10.79 -20.35
C GLY A 63 8.59 11.83 -19.23
N PRO A 64 9.03 11.42 -18.02
CA PRO A 64 9.11 12.29 -16.85
C PRO A 64 10.01 13.52 -17.05
N LYS A 65 11.08 13.39 -17.85
CA LYS A 65 11.94 14.53 -18.20
C LYS A 65 11.16 15.63 -18.92
N LYS A 66 10.35 15.26 -19.92
CA LYS A 66 9.56 16.20 -20.72
C LYS A 66 8.47 16.86 -19.87
N ILE A 67 7.80 16.07 -19.03
CA ILE A 67 6.79 16.57 -18.08
C ILE A 67 7.39 17.57 -17.08
N ARG A 68 8.64 17.39 -16.65
CA ARG A 68 9.30 18.33 -15.71
C ARG A 68 9.68 19.67 -16.35
N HIS A 69 9.87 19.71 -17.67
CA HIS A 69 10.34 20.91 -18.39
C HIS A 69 9.20 21.77 -18.94
N TRP A 70 7.94 21.37 -18.73
CA TRP A 70 6.74 22.04 -19.20
C TRP A 70 5.94 22.53 -18.01
#